data_AF-A0A4Y2X1H3-F1
#
_entry.id   AF-A0A4Y2X1H3-F1
#
_cell.length_a   1.000
_cell.length_b   1.000
_cell.length_c   1.000
_cell.angle_alpha   90.00
_cell.angle_beta   90.00
_cell.angle_gamma   90.00
#
_symmetry.space_group_name_H-M   'P 1'
#
loop_
_entity.id
_entity.type
_entity.pdbx_description
1 polymer ?
#
loop_
_entity_poly.entity_id
_entity_poly.type
_entity_poly.pdbx_seq_one_letter_code
_entity_poly.pdbx_strand_id
1 'polypeptide(L)'
;MDKMSKVIEKRRSVRSSITKLVKRVQALGEETEDLNSLSELLELIETKEEILKKYDSEVEDLITDPEKFKVELKGSEEYDDKILSAKIKLKSKLKTFTEKTVQESHPSLNKSNISENAASALKLPKLEIPRFSGDSNFMEFFGCFDSAIGSSDSF
;
A
#
# COMPACT_ATOMS: atom_id res chain seq x y z
N MET A 1 -13.74 -40.72 -9.02
CA MET A 1 -13.00 -39.96 -7.99
C MET A 1 -13.96 -39.69 -6.84
N ASP A 2 -13.64 -40.21 -5.65
CA ASP A 2 -14.40 -40.01 -4.41
C ASP A 2 -14.33 -38.55 -3.92
N LYS A 3 -15.14 -38.19 -2.93
CA LYS A 3 -15.24 -36.81 -2.42
C LYS A 3 -13.89 -36.31 -1.89
N MET A 4 -13.19 -37.12 -1.10
CA MET A 4 -11.90 -36.75 -0.50
C MET A 4 -10.86 -36.46 -1.58
N SER A 5 -10.71 -37.37 -2.55
CA SER A 5 -9.79 -37.19 -3.67
C SER A 5 -10.06 -35.90 -4.47
N LYS A 6 -11.33 -35.52 -4.66
CA LYS A 6 -11.70 -34.27 -5.35
C LYS A 6 -11.28 -33.03 -4.57
N VAL A 7 -11.48 -33.02 -3.24
CA VAL A 7 -11.12 -31.88 -2.38
C VAL A 7 -9.60 -31.73 -2.32
N ILE A 8 -8.86 -32.83 -2.14
CA ILE A 8 -7.39 -32.83 -2.15
C ILE A 8 -6.85 -32.25 -3.46
N GLU A 9 -7.39 -32.63 -4.61
CA GLU A 9 -6.91 -32.14 -5.90
C GLU A 9 -7.17 -30.63 -6.07
N LYS A 10 -8.36 -30.15 -5.66
CA LYS A 10 -8.67 -28.71 -5.65
C LYS A 10 -7.73 -27.94 -4.73
N ARG A 11 -7.51 -28.45 -3.52
CA ARG A 11 -6.57 -27.87 -2.54
C ARG A 11 -5.16 -27.81 -3.10
N ARG A 12 -4.69 -28.88 -3.74
CA ARG A 12 -3.36 -28.94 -4.38
C ARG A 12 -3.21 -27.88 -5.46
N SER A 13 -4.23 -27.70 -6.29
CA SER A 13 -4.25 -26.64 -7.31
C SER A 13 -4.15 -25.22 -6.70
N VAL A 14 -4.86 -24.98 -5.60
CA VAL A 14 -4.81 -23.70 -4.86
C VAL A 14 -3.44 -23.47 -4.23
N ARG A 15 -2.89 -24.47 -3.52
CA ARG A 15 -1.53 -24.44 -2.94
C ARG A 15 -0.45 -24.18 -4.00
N SER A 16 -0.57 -24.79 -5.18
CA SER A 16 0.31 -24.52 -6.32
C SER A 16 0.21 -23.06 -6.79
N SER A 17 -1.01 -22.53 -6.89
CA SER A 17 -1.25 -21.13 -7.26
C SER A 17 -0.65 -20.16 -6.23
N ILE A 18 -0.88 -20.41 -4.94
CA ILE A 18 -0.30 -19.63 -3.84
C ILE A 18 1.22 -19.67 -3.89
N THR A 19 1.81 -20.85 -4.13
CA THR A 19 3.28 -20.98 -4.26
C THR A 19 3.84 -20.09 -5.37
N LYS A 20 3.14 -19.97 -6.51
CA LYS A 20 3.52 -19.06 -7.59
C LYS A 20 3.40 -17.59 -7.18
N LEU A 21 2.32 -17.22 -6.50
CA LEU A 21 2.12 -15.84 -6.00
C LEU A 21 3.19 -15.46 -4.97
N VAL A 22 3.48 -16.35 -4.01
CA VAL A 22 4.53 -16.15 -3.01
C VAL A 22 5.90 -15.97 -3.67
N LYS A 23 6.23 -16.80 -4.68
CA LYS A 23 7.47 -16.63 -5.45
C LYS A 23 7.52 -15.29 -6.18
N ARG A 24 6.40 -14.83 -6.75
CA ARG A 24 6.31 -13.49 -7.35
C ARG A 24 6.57 -12.41 -6.30
N VAL A 25 5.94 -12.50 -5.13
CA VAL A 25 6.17 -11.58 -4.01
C VAL A 25 7.63 -11.60 -3.54
N GLN A 26 8.28 -12.75 -3.54
CA GLN A 26 9.70 -12.87 -3.20
C GLN A 26 10.59 -12.19 -4.25
N ALA A 27 10.27 -12.36 -5.53
CA ALA A 27 10.96 -11.73 -6.66
C ALA A 27 10.75 -10.21 -6.77
N LEU A 28 9.84 -9.62 -5.97
CA LEU A 28 9.72 -8.16 -5.82
C LEU A 28 11.03 -7.58 -5.29
N GLY A 29 11.88 -7.11 -6.20
CA GLY A 29 13.09 -6.35 -5.92
C GLY A 29 12.79 -4.90 -5.54
N GLU A 30 13.75 -4.01 -5.77
CA GLU A 30 13.57 -2.56 -5.63
C GLU A 30 12.90 -1.92 -6.86
N GLU A 31 12.82 -2.65 -7.96
CA GLU A 31 12.22 -2.19 -9.21
C GLU A 31 10.74 -1.89 -9.01
N THR A 32 10.30 -0.79 -9.60
CA THR A 32 8.99 -0.17 -9.35
C THR A 32 7.88 -0.97 -10.01
N GLU A 33 7.38 -1.99 -9.32
CA GLU A 33 5.99 -2.41 -9.55
C GLU A 33 5.07 -1.24 -9.18
N ASP A 34 4.11 -0.95 -10.06
CA ASP A 34 3.12 0.08 -9.83
C ASP A 34 2.20 -0.28 -8.66
N LEU A 35 1.60 0.73 -8.04
CA LEU A 35 0.76 0.54 -6.86
C LEU A 35 -0.45 -0.37 -7.15
N ASN A 36 -1.00 -0.33 -8.37
CA ASN A 36 -2.16 -1.15 -8.72
C ASN A 36 -1.77 -2.63 -8.83
N SER A 37 -0.63 -2.95 -9.45
CA SER A 37 -0.17 -4.35 -9.54
C SER A 37 0.16 -4.95 -8.17
N LEU A 38 0.73 -4.17 -7.25
CA LEU A 38 0.94 -4.60 -5.86
C LEU A 38 -0.39 -4.83 -5.13
N SER A 39 -1.39 -3.98 -5.36
CA SER A 39 -2.73 -4.12 -4.78
C SER A 39 -3.45 -5.36 -5.33
N GLU A 40 -3.41 -5.57 -6.66
CA GLU A 40 -3.98 -6.74 -7.32
C GLU A 40 -3.32 -8.03 -6.79
N LEU A 41 -2.01 -8.04 -6.64
CA LEU A 41 -1.28 -9.19 -6.12
C LEU A 41 -1.68 -9.52 -4.67
N LEU A 42 -1.95 -8.49 -3.85
CA LEU A 42 -2.45 -8.68 -2.49
C LEU A 42 -3.86 -9.29 -2.48
N GLU A 43 -4.77 -8.75 -3.29
CA GLU A 43 -6.15 -9.24 -3.41
C GLU A 43 -6.20 -10.69 -3.92
N LEU A 44 -5.34 -11.04 -4.88
CA LEU A 44 -5.18 -12.41 -5.37
C LEU A 44 -4.74 -13.37 -4.26
N ILE A 45 -3.79 -12.96 -3.42
CA ILE A 45 -3.33 -13.78 -2.29
C ILE A 45 -4.45 -13.95 -1.27
N GLU A 46 -5.16 -12.88 -0.91
CA GLU A 46 -6.26 -12.91 0.07
C GLU A 46 -7.41 -13.80 -0.42
N THR A 47 -7.80 -13.68 -1.69
CA THR A 47 -8.81 -14.55 -2.32
C THR A 47 -8.39 -16.03 -2.29
N LYS A 48 -7.13 -16.32 -2.60
CA LYS A 48 -6.63 -17.70 -2.59
C LYS A 48 -6.49 -18.26 -1.16
N GLU A 49 -6.17 -17.42 -0.18
CA GLU A 49 -6.12 -17.77 1.24
C GLU A 49 -7.50 -18.25 1.72
N GLU A 50 -8.56 -17.50 1.42
CA GLU A 50 -9.93 -17.89 1.79
C GLU A 50 -10.36 -19.21 1.15
N ILE A 51 -10.06 -19.39 -0.13
CA ILE A 51 -10.34 -20.63 -0.85
C ILE A 51 -9.53 -21.80 -0.25
N LEU A 52 -8.28 -21.56 0.14
CA LEU A 52 -7.44 -22.58 0.77
C LEU A 52 -8.01 -23.00 2.13
N LYS A 53 -8.37 -22.04 3.00
CA LYS A 53 -8.98 -22.30 4.32
C LYS A 53 -10.22 -23.17 4.19
N LYS A 54 -11.08 -22.87 3.22
CA LYS A 54 -12.26 -23.71 2.92
C LYS A 54 -11.87 -25.16 2.62
N TYR A 55 -10.90 -25.38 1.74
CA TYR A 55 -10.49 -26.74 1.39
C TYR A 55 -9.70 -27.45 2.49
N ASP A 56 -8.93 -26.73 3.30
CA ASP A 56 -8.26 -27.30 4.46
C ASP A 56 -9.28 -27.78 5.49
N SER A 57 -10.30 -26.97 5.84
CA SER A 57 -11.39 -27.42 6.71
C SER A 57 -12.17 -28.61 6.13
N GLU A 58 -12.50 -28.60 4.83
CA GLU A 58 -13.15 -29.75 4.19
C GLU A 58 -12.29 -31.03 4.23
N VAL A 59 -10.96 -30.91 4.19
CA VAL A 59 -10.04 -32.05 4.30
C VAL A 59 -9.98 -32.53 5.75
N GLU A 60 -9.85 -31.62 6.71
CA GLU A 60 -9.83 -31.92 8.14
C GLU A 60 -11.08 -32.70 8.58
N ASP A 61 -12.27 -32.26 8.15
CA ASP A 61 -13.55 -32.93 8.43
C ASP A 61 -13.62 -34.36 7.88
N LEU A 62 -12.87 -34.66 6.82
CA LEU A 62 -12.85 -35.96 6.16
C LEU A 62 -11.75 -36.90 6.69
N ILE A 63 -10.81 -36.39 7.48
CA ILE A 63 -9.73 -37.19 8.07
C ILE A 63 -10.23 -37.84 9.36
N THR A 64 -10.24 -39.17 9.38
CA THR A 64 -10.58 -39.95 10.58
C THR A 64 -9.35 -40.41 11.36
N ASP A 65 -8.18 -40.43 10.71
CA ASP A 65 -6.93 -40.93 11.29
C ASP A 65 -6.16 -39.81 12.00
N PRO A 66 -5.94 -39.89 13.34
CA PRO A 66 -5.28 -38.83 14.11
C PRO A 66 -3.86 -38.50 13.65
N GLU A 67 -3.10 -39.48 13.17
CA GLU A 67 -1.73 -39.23 12.72
C GLU A 67 -1.71 -38.51 11.37
N LYS A 68 -2.64 -38.84 10.46
CA LYS A 68 -2.82 -38.07 9.22
C LYS A 68 -3.30 -36.65 9.50
N PHE A 69 -4.18 -36.47 10.48
CA PHE A 69 -4.65 -35.14 10.88
C PHE A 69 -3.49 -34.25 11.32
N LYS A 70 -2.58 -34.75 12.17
CA LYS A 70 -1.38 -33.98 12.59
C LYS A 70 -0.49 -33.58 11.42
N VAL A 71 -0.27 -34.48 10.46
CA VAL A 71 0.53 -34.18 9.27
C VAL A 71 -0.12 -33.10 8.42
N GLU A 72 -1.44 -33.16 8.26
CA GLU A 72 -2.21 -32.18 7.48
C GLU A 72 -2.29 -30.82 8.16
N LEU A 73 -2.47 -30.79 9.49
CA LEU A 73 -2.45 -29.57 10.29
C LEU A 73 -1.13 -28.81 10.14
N LYS A 74 0.00 -29.51 10.32
CA LYS A 74 1.33 -28.93 10.10
C LYS A 74 1.50 -28.40 8.68
N GLY A 75 0.99 -29.15 7.70
CA GLY A 75 1.00 -28.73 6.30
C GLY A 75 0.20 -27.46 6.06
N SER A 76 -0.94 -27.27 6.74
CA SER A 76 -1.76 -26.06 6.64
C SER A 76 -1.04 -24.85 7.29
N GLU A 77 -0.49 -25.02 8.50
CA GLU A 77 0.28 -23.99 9.21
C GLU A 77 1.46 -23.47 8.36
N GLU A 78 2.19 -24.38 7.68
CA GLU A 78 3.28 -23.99 6.78
C GLU A 78 2.83 -23.12 5.58
N TYR A 79 1.58 -23.25 5.13
CA TYR A 79 1.03 -22.38 4.09
C TYR A 79 0.55 -21.05 4.67
N ASP A 80 -0.04 -21.06 5.86
CA ASP A 80 -0.44 -19.83 6.57
C ASP A 80 0.75 -18.91 6.79
N ASP A 81 1.89 -19.44 7.26
CA ASP A 81 3.12 -18.66 7.46
C ASP A 81 3.64 -18.04 6.15
N LYS A 82 3.60 -18.81 5.05
CA LYS A 82 4.04 -18.34 3.72
C LYS A 82 3.13 -17.23 3.20
N ILE A 83 1.82 -17.38 3.36
CA ILE A 83 0.81 -16.40 2.95
C ILE A 83 0.96 -15.14 3.79
N LEU A 84 1.03 -15.26 5.12
CA LEU A 84 1.19 -14.14 6.04
C LEU A 84 2.45 -13.34 5.71
N SER A 85 3.58 -14.02 5.53
CA SER A 85 4.85 -13.38 5.16
C SER A 85 4.74 -12.60 3.84
N ALA A 86 4.08 -13.17 2.83
CA ALA A 86 3.85 -12.51 1.55
C ALA A 86 2.94 -11.28 1.69
N LYS A 87 1.84 -11.39 2.43
CA LYS A 87 0.92 -10.27 2.71
C LYS A 87 1.62 -9.13 3.44
N ILE A 88 2.42 -9.44 4.46
CA ILE A 88 3.21 -8.43 5.19
C ILE A 88 4.16 -7.71 4.24
N LYS A 89 4.90 -8.44 3.39
CA LYS A 89 5.83 -7.82 2.43
C LYS A 89 5.11 -6.88 1.46
N LEU A 90 3.95 -7.28 0.95
CA LEU A 90 3.14 -6.43 0.06
C LEU A 90 2.60 -5.18 0.77
N LYS A 91 1.99 -5.35 1.95
CA LYS A 91 1.44 -4.23 2.74
C LYS A 91 2.52 -3.22 3.13
N SER A 92 3.71 -3.70 3.49
CA SER A 92 4.87 -2.84 3.76
C SER A 92 5.29 -2.04 2.53
N LYS A 93 5.40 -2.68 1.35
CA LYS A 93 5.73 -1.99 0.09
C LYS A 93 4.68 -0.94 -0.28
N LEU A 94 3.39 -1.28 -0.20
CA LEU A 94 2.29 -0.34 -0.46
C LEU A 94 2.37 0.88 0.46
N LYS A 95 2.64 0.68 1.75
CA LYS A 95 2.82 1.77 2.72
C LYS A 95 4.00 2.68 2.37
N THR A 96 5.15 2.11 1.97
CA THR A 96 6.32 2.90 1.54
C THR A 96 6.02 3.77 0.31
N PHE A 97 5.20 3.30 -0.64
CA PHE A 97 4.76 4.11 -1.78
C PHE A 97 3.94 5.31 -1.32
N THR A 98 2.96 5.10 -0.44
CA THR A 98 2.12 6.18 0.09
C THR A 98 2.95 7.22 0.84
N GLU A 99 3.92 6.79 1.64
CA GLU A 99 4.81 7.69 2.38
C GLU A 99 5.74 8.51 1.47
N LYS A 100 6.30 7.92 0.40
CA LYS A 100 7.11 8.63 -0.59
C LYS A 100 6.32 9.70 -1.34
N THR A 101 5.11 9.39 -1.78
CA THR A 101 4.24 10.36 -2.47
C THR A 101 3.89 11.56 -1.59
N VAL A 102 3.72 11.35 -0.28
CA VAL A 102 3.46 12.44 0.69
C VAL A 102 4.71 13.28 0.97
N GLN A 103 5.90 12.68 0.96
CA GLN A 103 7.16 13.43 1.13
C GLN A 103 7.53 14.26 -0.12
N GLU A 104 7.22 13.80 -1.32
CA GLU A 104 7.47 14.55 -2.56
C GLU A 104 6.49 15.74 -2.76
N SER A 105 5.34 15.70 -2.08
CA SER A 105 4.32 16.77 -2.14
C SER A 105 4.46 17.82 -1.04
N HIS A 106 5.40 17.66 -0.11
CA HIS A 106 5.82 18.70 0.81
C HIS A 106 7.26 19.13 0.49
N PRO A 107 7.49 20.32 -0.09
CA PRO A 107 8.83 20.89 -0.07
C PRO A 107 9.17 21.08 1.40
N SER A 108 10.09 20.27 1.92
CA SER A 108 10.69 20.51 3.21
C SER A 108 11.27 21.91 3.18
N LEU A 109 10.63 22.84 3.90
CA LEU A 109 11.15 24.16 4.23
C LEU A 109 12.31 24.00 5.22
N ASN A 110 13.38 23.33 4.80
CA ASN A 110 14.66 23.43 5.46
C ASN A 110 15.31 24.74 5.03
N LYS A 111 15.11 25.75 5.89
CA LYS A 111 15.82 27.02 5.86
C LYS A 111 17.34 26.81 5.78
N SER A 112 17.94 27.73 5.03
CA SER A 112 19.34 28.21 5.06
C SER A 112 20.44 27.26 4.62
N ASN A 113 20.80 27.33 3.34
CA ASN A 113 21.96 28.10 2.87
C ASN A 113 22.06 28.00 1.34
N ILE A 114 21.34 28.89 0.63
CA ILE A 114 21.52 29.05 -0.82
C ILE A 114 22.70 29.99 -1.00
N SER A 115 23.84 29.40 -1.39
CA SER A 115 24.93 30.10 -2.05
C SER A 115 24.37 30.81 -3.27
N GLU A 116 24.56 32.12 -3.33
CA GLU A 116 24.16 32.99 -4.41
C GLU A 116 24.73 32.47 -5.74
N ASN A 117 23.86 32.15 -6.70
CA ASN A 117 24.26 32.16 -8.09
C ASN A 117 23.18 32.87 -8.91
N ALA A 118 23.66 33.89 -9.63
CA ALA A 118 22.89 34.92 -10.28
C ALA A 118 21.91 34.37 -11.34
N ALA A 119 20.62 34.45 -11.02
CA ALA A 119 19.55 34.54 -12.00
C ALA A 119 18.82 35.85 -11.71
N SER A 120 18.67 36.68 -12.75
CA SER A 120 17.98 37.97 -12.77
C SER A 120 16.96 38.16 -11.65
N ALA A 121 17.36 38.93 -10.64
CA ALA A 121 16.57 39.23 -9.45
C ALA A 121 15.42 40.18 -9.79
N LEU A 122 14.34 39.64 -10.37
CA LEU A 122 13.03 40.27 -10.32
C LEU A 122 12.62 40.32 -8.83
N LYS A 123 12.90 41.43 -8.16
CA LYS A 123 12.43 41.66 -6.79
C LYS A 123 10.92 41.76 -6.83
N LEU A 124 10.26 40.69 -6.38
CA LEU A 124 8.83 40.71 -6.14
C LEU A 124 8.53 41.79 -5.08
N PRO A 125 7.42 42.55 -5.24
CA PRO A 125 6.94 43.43 -4.18
C PRO A 125 6.79 42.64 -2.89
N LYS A 126 7.30 43.20 -1.78
CA LYS A 126 7.18 42.57 -0.48
C LYS A 126 5.70 42.54 -0.07
N LEU A 127 5.14 41.34 0.03
CA LEU A 127 3.76 41.16 0.46
C LEU A 127 3.68 41.30 1.99
N GLU A 128 3.01 42.35 2.46
CA GLU A 128 2.76 42.55 3.88
C GLU A 128 1.44 41.86 4.27
N ILE A 129 1.53 40.60 4.66
CA ILE A 129 0.37 39.89 5.21
C ILE A 129 0.29 40.22 6.71
N PRO A 130 -0.81 40.84 7.20
CA PRO A 130 -1.01 41.09 8.62
C PRO A 130 -1.10 39.76 9.38
N ARG A 131 -0.46 39.68 10.56
CA ARG A 131 -0.48 38.46 11.38
C ARG A 131 -1.85 38.33 12.06
N PHE A 132 -2.61 37.31 11.71
CA PHE A 132 -3.89 37.02 12.35
C PHE A 132 -3.69 36.65 13.83
N SER A 133 -4.32 37.41 14.72
CA SER A 133 -4.22 37.28 16.19
C SER A 133 -5.28 36.36 16.79
N GLY A 134 -6.20 35.84 15.97
CA GLY A 134 -7.32 35.00 16.43
C GLY A 134 -8.57 35.78 16.84
N ASP A 135 -8.68 37.06 16.46
CA ASP A 135 -9.88 37.87 16.71
C ASP A 135 -10.97 37.64 15.64
N SER A 136 -12.16 38.19 15.89
CA SER A 136 -13.34 38.04 15.02
C SER A 136 -13.23 38.75 13.66
N ASN A 137 -12.11 39.41 13.35
CA ASN A 137 -11.89 40.14 12.08
C ASN A 137 -11.27 39.24 10.99
N PHE A 138 -11.51 37.94 11.06
CA PHE A 138 -11.03 36.95 10.09
C PHE A 138 -11.37 37.30 8.62
N MET A 139 -12.52 37.94 8.38
CA MET A 139 -12.94 38.34 7.03
C MET A 139 -12.04 39.43 6.42
N GLU A 140 -11.52 40.36 7.24
CA GLU A 140 -10.59 41.40 6.77
C GLU A 140 -9.22 40.80 6.46
N PHE A 141 -8.76 39.85 7.26
CA PHE A 141 -7.55 39.06 6.99
C PHE A 141 -7.66 38.26 5.69
N PHE A 142 -8.82 37.64 5.43
CA PHE A 142 -9.05 36.87 4.21
C PHE A 142 -9.11 37.78 2.96
N GLY A 143 -9.71 38.98 3.08
CA GLY A 143 -9.79 39.96 1.99
C GLY A 143 -8.43 40.51 1.50
N CYS A 144 -7.36 40.39 2.31
CA CYS A 144 -6.00 40.71 1.88
C CYS A 144 -5.50 39.76 0.76
N PHE A 145 -5.98 38.51 0.73
CA PHE A 145 -5.58 37.55 -0.30
C PHE A 145 -6.18 37.92 -1.67
N ASP A 146 -7.46 38.25 -1.70
CA ASP A 146 -8.16 38.69 -2.94
C ASP A 146 -7.58 39.98 -3.52
N SER A 147 -7.03 40.86 -2.67
CA SER A 147 -6.34 42.07 -3.11
C SER A 147 -4.92 41.80 -3.65
N ALA A 148 -4.29 40.71 -3.22
CA ALA A 148 -2.93 40.33 -3.60
C ALA A 148 -2.88 39.49 -4.88
N ILE A 149 -3.91 38.67 -5.12
CA ILE A 149 -4.12 37.99 -6.40
C ILE A 149 -4.82 38.99 -7.33
N GLY A 150 -4.05 39.70 -8.15
CA GLY A 150 -4.66 40.61 -9.13
C GLY A 150 -5.74 39.88 -9.92
N SER A 151 -6.94 40.46 -10.04
CA SER A 151 -7.98 39.92 -10.90
C SER A 151 -7.35 39.72 -12.27
N SER A 152 -7.25 38.47 -12.71
CA SER A 152 -6.77 38.12 -14.03
C SER A 152 -7.83 38.58 -15.03
N ASP A 153 -7.84 39.87 -15.34
CA ASP A 153 -8.58 40.39 -16.46
C ASP A 153 -7.98 39.76 -17.72
N SER A 154 -8.82 38.90 -18.29
CA SER A 154 -8.71 38.24 -19.58
C SER A 154 -8.17 39.16 -20.67
N PHE A 155 -7.15 38.69 -21.39
CA PHE A 155 -6.81 39.12 -22.75
C PHE A 155 -6.95 37.93 -23.70
#